data_AF-A0A2N5YPS9-F1
#
_entry.id   AF-A0A2N5YPS9-F1
#
_cell.length_a   1.000
_cell.length_b   1.000
_cell.length_c   1.000
_cell.angle_alpha   90.00
_cell.angle_beta   90.00
_cell.angle_gamma   90.00
#
_symmetry.space_group_name_H-M   'P 1'
#
loop_
_entity.id
_entity.type
_entity.pdbx_description
1 polymer ?
#
loop_
_entity_poly.entity_id
_entity_poly.type
_entity_poly.pdbx_seq_one_letter_code
_entity_poly.pdbx_strand_id
1 'polypeptide(L)' 'MQKDNENNIIFSGATRSTNGDIYGHHGGEDILIIKINQSGEIIWQRSLGGHEDEYGGYISCTYDGGYIMTCSTASSNGDV' A
#
# COMPACT_ATOMS: atom_id res chain seq x y z
N MET A 1 -10.39 1.61 1.34
CA MET A 1 -10.66 0.22 1.78
C MET A 1 -11.64 -0.41 0.82
N GLN A 2 -11.38 -1.65 0.39
CA GLN A 2 -12.19 -2.45 -0.52
C GLN A 2 -12.26 -3.90 -0.03
N LYS A 3 -13.23 -4.66 -0.54
CA LYS A 3 -13.28 -6.12 -0.38
C LYS A 3 -12.99 -6.80 -1.71
N ASP A 4 -12.24 -7.88 -1.70
CA ASP A 4 -12.01 -8.70 -2.89
C ASP A 4 -13.05 -9.83 -3.03
N ASN A 5 -12.91 -10.64 -4.08
CA ASN A 5 -13.82 -11.74 -4.40
C ASN A 5 -13.81 -12.87 -3.34
N GLU A 6 -12.78 -12.92 -2.49
CA GLU A 6 -12.64 -13.88 -1.39
C GLU A 6 -13.12 -13.27 -0.06
N ASN A 7 -13.73 -12.08 -0.10
CA ASN A 7 -14.14 -11.29 1.06
C ASN A 7 -12.98 -10.88 2.00
N ASN A 8 -11.74 -10.90 1.52
CA ASN A 8 -10.64 -10.28 2.23
C ASN A 8 -10.74 -8.75 2.11
N ILE A 9 -10.19 -8.05 3.09
CA ILE A 9 -10.20 -6.58 3.12
C ILE A 9 -8.83 -6.09 2.67
N ILE A 10 -8.82 -5.15 1.74
CA ILE A 10 -7.62 -4.45 1.30
C ILE A 10 -7.76 -2.96 1.53
N PHE A 11 -6.72 -2.34 2.08
CA PHE A 11 -6.70 -0.90 2.34
C PHE A 11 -5.29 -0.34 2.23
N SER A 12 -5.25 0.97 2.02
CA SER A 12 -4.06 1.79 1.97
C SER A 12 -3.96 2.63 3.24
N GLY A 13 -2.74 2.86 3.69
CA GLY A 13 -2.35 3.86 4.67
C GLY A 13 -1.01 4.46 4.28
N ALA A 14 -0.41 5.22 5.19
CA ALA A 14 0.90 5.81 5.01
C ALA A 14 1.83 5.39 6.16
N THR A 15 3.12 5.24 5.90
CA THR A 15 4.12 4.87 6.92
C THR A 15 5.42 5.65 6.71
N ARG A 16 5.98 6.14 7.81
CA ARG A 16 7.36 6.68 7.89
C ARG A 16 8.28 5.75 8.69
N SER A 17 7.83 4.52 8.95
CA SER A 17 8.51 3.63 9.87
C SER A 17 9.72 2.99 9.22
N THR A 18 10.88 3.16 9.85
CA THR A 18 12.18 2.62 9.43
C THR A 18 12.65 1.46 10.30
N ASN A 19 11.86 1.05 11.29
CA ASN A 19 12.25 0.08 12.33
C ASN A 19 12.22 -1.40 11.87
N GLY A 20 11.98 -1.66 10.58
CA GLY A 20 12.07 -2.99 9.97
C GLY A 20 10.76 -3.79 9.94
N ASP A 21 9.68 -3.27 10.53
CA ASP A 21 8.36 -3.94 10.51
C ASP A 21 7.69 -3.87 9.12
N ILE A 22 8.12 -2.91 8.30
CA ILE A 22 7.66 -2.69 6.92
C ILE A 22 8.82 -2.98 5.97
N TYR A 23 8.65 -4.00 5.12
CA TYR A 23 9.62 -4.33 4.10
C TYR A 23 9.53 -3.35 2.92
N GLY A 24 10.68 -2.83 2.49
CA GLY A 24 10.78 -1.94 1.33
C GLY A 24 10.36 -0.50 1.63
N HIS A 25 10.76 0.06 2.78
CA HIS A 25 10.63 1.50 3.01
C HIS A 25 11.71 2.25 2.22
N HIS A 26 11.33 3.28 1.45
CA HIS A 26 12.23 3.92 0.49
C HIS A 26 12.75 5.30 0.89
N GLY A 27 12.24 5.89 1.98
CA GLY A 27 12.85 7.10 2.56
C GLY A 27 11.85 7.96 3.31
N GLY A 28 11.05 8.73 2.59
CA GLY A 28 9.99 9.57 3.13
C GLY A 28 8.80 8.77 3.64
N GLU A 29 7.63 9.38 3.59
CA GLU A 29 6.36 8.70 3.83
C GLU A 29 5.97 7.80 2.64
N ASP A 30 6.02 6.49 2.80
CA ASP A 30 5.58 5.55 1.75
C ASP A 30 4.08 5.20 1.90
N ILE A 31 3.45 4.77 0.80
CA ILE A 31 2.13 4.15 0.84
C ILE A 31 2.23 2.71 1.33
N LEU A 32 1.54 2.40 2.42
CA LEU A 32 1.42 1.05 2.95
C LEU A 32 0.12 0.40 2.45
N ILE A 33 0.22 -0.71 1.74
CA ILE A 33 -0.91 -1.56 1.36
C ILE A 33 -0.96 -2.76 2.28
N ILE A 34 -2.14 -3.01 2.86
CA ILE A 34 -2.37 -4.18 3.71
C ILE A 34 -3.58 -4.93 3.19
N LYS A 35 -3.41 -6.25 3.02
CA LYS A 35 -4.50 -7.21 2.83
C LYS A 35 -4.67 -8.05 4.10
N ILE A 36 -5.87 -8.07 4.64
CA ILE A 36 -6.24 -8.87 5.82
C ILE A 36 -7.38 -9.83 5.48
N ASN A 37 -7.43 -10.95 6.18
CA ASN A 37 -8.60 -11.84 6.13
C ASN A 37 -9.74 -11.29 7.02
N GLN A 38 -10.87 -11.99 7.04
CA GLN A 38 -12.06 -11.60 7.80
C GLN A 38 -11.86 -11.61 9.32
N SER A 39 -10.88 -12.38 9.81
CA SER A 39 -10.51 -12.45 11.22
C SER A 39 -9.57 -11.31 11.63
N GLY A 40 -9.14 -10.47 10.69
CA GLY A 40 -8.20 -9.38 10.92
C GLY A 40 -6.72 -9.81 10.85
N GLU A 41 -6.43 -11.04 10.43
CA GLU A 41 -5.05 -11.51 10.27
C GLU A 41 -4.47 -10.99 8.96
N ILE A 42 -3.21 -10.54 8.99
CA ILE A 42 -2.50 -10.04 7.81
C ILE A 42 -2.21 -11.22 6.87
N ILE A 43 -2.71 -11.12 5.63
CA ILE A 43 -2.36 -12.04 4.55
C ILE A 43 -1.03 -11.59 3.93
N TRP A 44 -0.92 -10.29 3.62
CA TRP A 44 0.33 -9.66 3.19
C TRP A 44 0.27 -8.15 3.38
N GLN A 45 1.46 -7.53 3.38
CA GLN A 45 1.64 -6.09 3.37
C GLN A 45 2.76 -5.68 2.39
N ARG A 46 2.66 -4.50 1.79
CA ARG A 46 3.68 -3.92 0.90
C ARG A 46 3.79 -2.41 1.10
N SER A 47 5.02 -1.92 1.08
CA SER A 47 5.32 -0.49 0.98
C SER A 47 5.55 -0.14 -0.49
N LEU A 48 4.97 0.97 -0.94
CA LEU A 48 5.19 1.55 -2.26
C LEU A 48 5.60 3.01 -2.05
N GLY A 49 6.77 3.37 -2.52
CA GLY A 49 7.26 4.72 -2.37
C GLY A 49 8.64 4.93 -2.96
N GLY A 50 9.03 6.20 -3.04
CA GLY A 50 10.34 6.65 -3.50
C GLY A 50 11.17 7.22 -2.35
N HIS A 51 12.14 8.07 -2.69
CA HIS A 51 12.96 8.71 -1.65
C HIS A 51 12.19 9.76 -0.84
N GLU A 52 11.23 10.44 -1.48
CA GLU A 52 10.42 11.51 -0.88
C GLU A 52 9.05 10.98 -0.42
N ASP A 53 8.20 11.87 0.09
CA ASP A 53 6.86 11.50 0.56
C ASP A 53 5.89 11.15 -0.59
N GLU A 54 5.13 10.07 -0.41
CA GLU A 54 3.91 9.73 -1.14
C GLU A 54 2.65 10.11 -0.35
N TYR A 55 1.64 10.59 -1.07
CA TYR A 55 0.39 11.07 -0.51
C TYR A 55 -0.82 10.40 -1.15
N GLY A 56 -1.87 10.24 -0.33
CA GLY A 56 -3.14 9.68 -0.76
C GLY A 56 -3.14 8.15 -0.75
N GLY A 57 -3.46 7.54 -1.90
CA GLY A 57 -3.63 6.09 -2.00
C GLY A 57 -5.10 5.68 -2.10
N TYR A 58 -5.64 5.67 -3.32
CA TYR A 58 -6.90 5.00 -3.61
C TYR A 58 -6.62 3.61 -4.14
N ILE A 59 -7.38 2.61 -3.68
CA ILE A 59 -7.25 1.24 -4.11
C ILE A 59 -8.59 0.69 -4.59
N SER A 60 -8.56 -0.05 -5.70
CA SER A 60 -9.71 -0.75 -6.26
C SER A 60 -9.34 -2.18 -6.64
N CYS A 61 -10.25 -3.12 -6.41
CA CYS A 61 -10.13 -4.48 -6.93
C CYS A 61 -10.43 -4.48 -8.43
N THR A 62 -9.76 -5.36 -9.18
CA THR A 62 -10.05 -5.63 -10.60
C THR A 62 -10.83 -6.94 -10.75
N TYR A 63 -11.52 -7.11 -11.88
CA TYR A 63 -12.38 -8.29 -12.11
C TYR A 63 -11.60 -9.61 -12.21
N ASP A 64 -10.32 -9.55 -12.60
CA ASP A 64 -9.42 -10.69 -12.66
C ASP A 64 -8.77 -11.05 -11.31
N GLY A 65 -9.18 -10.39 -10.21
CA GLY A 65 -8.68 -10.65 -8.87
C GLY A 65 -7.41 -9.88 -8.50
N GLY A 66 -6.96 -8.97 -9.37
CA GLY A 66 -5.89 -8.02 -9.10
C GLY A 66 -6.35 -6.77 -8.32
N TYR A 67 -5.42 -5.82 -8.19
CA TYR A 67 -5.63 -4.54 -7.53
C TYR A 67 -5.00 -3.41 -8.34
N ILE A 68 -5.69 -2.28 -8.42
CA ILE A 68 -5.15 -1.02 -8.97
C ILE A 68 -5.07 -0.01 -7.84
N MET A 69 -3.93 0.69 -7.78
CA MET A 69 -3.70 1.78 -6.85
C MET A 69 -3.30 3.05 -7.59
N THR A 70 -3.73 4.19 -7.05
CA THR A 70 -3.22 5.51 -7.43
C THR A 70 -2.77 6.27 -6.18
N CYS A 71 -1.63 6.95 -6.29
CA CYS A 71 -1.08 7.87 -5.28
C CYS A 71 -0.39 9.04 -5.99
N SER A 72 -0.11 10.09 -5.24
CA SER A 72 0.78 11.17 -5.68
C SER A 72 2.14 10.96 -5.02
N THR A 73 3.23 11.16 -5.75
CA THR A 73 4.58 11.16 -5.20
C THR A 73 5.19 12.57 -5.27
N ALA A 74 5.89 12.97 -4.22
CA ALA A 74 6.76 14.15 -4.23
C ALA A 74 8.11 13.86 -4.90
N SER A 75 8.42 12.59 -5.15
CA SER A 75 9.66 12.18 -5.80
C SER A 75 9.71 12.71 -7.23
N SER A 76 10.80 13.39 -7.57
CA SER A 76 11.00 14.02 -8.89
C SER A 76 11.93 13.22 -9.82
N ASN A 77 12.49 12.12 -9.32
CA ASN A 77 13.47 11.30 -10.02
C ASN A 77 12.87 10.07 -10.74
N GLY A 78 11.55 9.86 -10.65
CA GLY A 78 10.85 8.76 -11.32
C GLY A 78 10.91 7.42 -10.59
N ASP A 79 11.36 7.40 -9.34
CA ASP A 79 11.31 6.20 -8.50
C ASP A 79 9.89 6.01 -7.95
N VAL A 80 9.10 5.18 -8.64
CA VAL A 80 7.86 4.53 -8.15
C VAL A 80 7.61 3.23 -8.89
#